data_AF-A0A1A8H851-F1
#
_entry.id   AF-A0A1A8H851-F1
#
_cell.length_a   1.000
_cell.length_b   1.000
_cell.length_c   1.000
_cell.angle_alpha   90.00
_cell.angle_beta   90.00
_cell.angle_gamma   90.00
#
_symmetry.space_group_name_H-M   'P 1'
#
loop_
_entity.id
_entity.type
_entity.pdbx_description
1 polymer ?
#
loop_
_entity_poly.entity_id
_entity_poly.type
_entity_poly.pdbx_seq_one_letter_code
_entity_poly.pdbx_strand_id
1 'polypeptide(L)'
;ECLRPGDASDLTFLEKLEDTVGGHPHFITHKLADGKTRKVMGREEFRLLHYAGEVNYNVNGFLDKNNDLLFRNLKEVMCMSENKILTQCFDREELSDKKRPETAATQFKASLVKLMEILMSKEPSYVRCIKPNDSKQSGRFDEVLIRHQVKYLGLMENLRVRRAGFAYRRRYEVFLQRYKSLCPDTWPNWEGKLVDGVSTLVKHLGYKPEEYKLGRSKIFIRFPKTLFATEDALETRKHSLATKLQAGWRGYSRWTKYQKLRTSAIAIQAWWRGILARRRAQRRRKAADTIRRFIKGFIYRHKERCPENEYF
;
A
#
# COMPACT_ATOMS: atom_id res chain seq x y z
N GLU A 1 -30.05 -26.29 -29.69
CA GLU A 1 -29.32 -26.93 -30.80
C GLU A 1 -28.55 -28.19 -30.46
N CYS A 2 -27.51 -28.17 -29.63
CA CYS A 2 -26.70 -29.39 -29.33
C CYS A 2 -27.50 -30.64 -28.88
N LEU A 3 -28.61 -30.45 -28.16
CA LEU A 3 -29.44 -31.55 -27.64
C LEU A 3 -30.71 -31.79 -28.47
N ARG A 4 -30.87 -31.08 -29.59
CA ARG A 4 -32.07 -31.18 -30.44
C ARG A 4 -32.03 -32.51 -31.20
N PRO A 5 -33.12 -33.31 -31.17
CA PRO A 5 -33.24 -34.47 -32.05
C PRO A 5 -33.32 -34.03 -33.53
N GLY A 6 -32.55 -34.66 -34.42
CA GLY A 6 -32.53 -34.40 -35.87
C GLY A 6 -31.20 -33.85 -36.38
N ASP A 7 -31.17 -33.37 -37.62
CA ASP A 7 -29.98 -32.86 -38.32
C ASP A 7 -29.60 -31.44 -37.85
N ALA A 8 -29.21 -31.32 -36.58
CA ALA A 8 -28.65 -30.07 -36.06
C ALA A 8 -27.26 -29.83 -36.68
N SER A 9 -27.02 -28.62 -37.18
CA SER A 9 -25.73 -28.20 -37.72
C SER A 9 -25.33 -26.82 -37.19
N ASP A 10 -24.07 -26.44 -37.36
CA ASP A 10 -23.60 -25.12 -36.94
C ASP A 10 -24.36 -23.97 -37.64
N LEU A 11 -24.83 -24.21 -38.87
CA LEU A 11 -25.69 -23.28 -39.60
C LEU A 11 -27.09 -23.16 -38.97
N THR A 12 -27.73 -24.27 -38.58
CA THR A 12 -29.03 -24.20 -37.89
C THR A 12 -28.89 -23.53 -36.53
N PHE A 13 -27.73 -23.65 -35.87
CA PHE A 13 -27.40 -22.89 -34.67
C PHE A 13 -27.31 -21.39 -34.96
N LEU A 14 -26.60 -20.98 -36.01
CA LEU A 14 -26.49 -19.57 -36.40
C LEU A 14 -27.86 -18.97 -36.75
N GLU A 15 -28.68 -19.68 -37.51
CA GLU A 15 -30.06 -19.25 -37.83
C GLU A 15 -30.89 -19.09 -36.56
N LYS A 16 -30.74 -20.02 -35.61
CA LYS A 16 -31.47 -19.92 -34.34
C LYS A 16 -31.00 -18.73 -33.50
N LEU A 17 -29.72 -18.38 -33.54
CA LEU A 17 -29.21 -17.16 -32.93
C LEU A 17 -29.81 -15.91 -33.60
N GLU A 18 -29.87 -15.88 -34.93
CA GLU A 18 -30.51 -14.78 -35.66
C GLU A 18 -31.97 -14.58 -35.25
N ASP A 19 -32.74 -15.66 -35.15
CA ASP A 19 -34.14 -15.61 -34.74
C ASP A 19 -34.33 -15.13 -33.30
N THR A 20 -33.44 -15.55 -32.40
CA THR A 20 -33.61 -15.33 -30.95
C THR A 20 -32.99 -14.04 -30.44
N VAL A 21 -31.82 -13.66 -30.99
CA VAL A 21 -31.03 -12.51 -30.53
C VAL A 21 -30.67 -11.53 -31.64
N GLY A 22 -31.19 -11.72 -32.86
CA GLY A 22 -30.95 -10.84 -34.01
C GLY A 22 -31.31 -9.36 -33.78
N GLY A 23 -32.30 -9.08 -32.91
CA GLY A 23 -32.69 -7.71 -32.56
C GLY A 23 -31.79 -7.02 -31.54
N HIS A 24 -30.77 -7.70 -31.00
CA HIS A 24 -29.95 -7.16 -29.93
C HIS A 24 -28.87 -6.19 -30.47
N PRO A 25 -28.69 -5.00 -29.88
CA PRO A 25 -27.78 -3.98 -30.42
C PRO A 25 -26.30 -4.39 -30.44
N HIS A 26 -25.92 -5.39 -29.65
CA HIS A 26 -24.55 -5.92 -29.61
C HIS A 26 -24.34 -7.21 -30.42
N PHE A 27 -25.29 -7.60 -31.27
CA PHE A 27 -25.23 -8.81 -32.08
C PHE A 27 -25.46 -8.48 -33.55
N ILE A 28 -24.56 -8.92 -34.42
CA ILE A 28 -24.64 -8.68 -35.86
C ILE A 28 -24.27 -9.98 -36.59
N THR A 29 -25.02 -10.36 -37.61
CA THR A 29 -24.65 -11.46 -38.52
C THR A 29 -24.51 -10.96 -39.94
N HIS A 30 -23.99 -11.80 -40.84
CA HIS A 30 -23.87 -11.45 -42.25
C HIS A 30 -25.23 -11.04 -42.86
N LYS A 31 -26.33 -11.68 -42.46
CA LYS A 31 -27.69 -11.32 -42.93
C LYS A 31 -28.11 -9.93 -42.46
N LEU A 32 -27.85 -9.61 -41.19
CA LEU A 32 -28.26 -8.36 -40.54
C LEU A 32 -27.29 -7.19 -40.79
N ALA A 33 -26.07 -7.47 -41.25
CA ALA A 33 -25.01 -6.50 -41.47
C ALA A 33 -25.30 -5.52 -42.63
N ASP A 34 -24.72 -4.33 -42.56
CA ASP A 34 -24.73 -3.35 -43.65
C ASP A 34 -23.79 -3.76 -44.80
N GLY A 35 -23.94 -3.11 -45.96
CA GLY A 35 -23.19 -3.47 -47.18
C GLY A 35 -21.66 -3.39 -47.04
N LYS A 36 -21.13 -2.59 -46.10
CA LYS A 36 -19.69 -2.55 -45.80
C LYS A 36 -19.27 -3.72 -44.93
N THR A 37 -20.01 -4.03 -43.87
CA THR A 37 -19.67 -5.13 -42.95
C THR A 37 -19.80 -6.50 -43.62
N ARG A 38 -20.76 -6.68 -44.54
CA ARG A 38 -20.91 -7.91 -45.34
C ARG A 38 -19.70 -8.24 -46.22
N LYS A 39 -18.87 -7.24 -46.60
CA LYS A 39 -17.66 -7.49 -47.41
C LYS A 39 -16.53 -8.14 -46.61
N VAL A 40 -16.54 -8.00 -45.28
CA VAL A 40 -15.47 -8.43 -44.39
C VAL A 40 -15.87 -9.64 -43.55
N MET A 41 -17.17 -9.81 -43.28
CA MET A 41 -17.72 -10.90 -42.47
C MET A 41 -18.07 -12.12 -43.33
N GLY A 42 -17.74 -13.32 -42.86
CA GLY A 42 -18.14 -14.57 -43.48
C GLY A 42 -19.64 -14.88 -43.28
N ARG A 43 -20.22 -15.73 -44.14
CA ARG A 43 -21.63 -16.16 -44.01
C ARG A 43 -21.89 -17.02 -42.77
N GLU A 44 -20.86 -17.71 -42.29
CA GLU A 44 -20.87 -18.57 -41.10
C GLU A 44 -20.36 -17.82 -39.86
N GLU A 45 -20.41 -16.49 -39.87
CA GLU A 45 -19.92 -15.67 -38.78
C GLU A 45 -21.02 -14.81 -38.16
N PHE A 46 -20.92 -14.64 -36.84
CA PHE A 46 -21.60 -13.59 -36.11
C PHE A 46 -20.58 -12.71 -35.39
N ARG A 47 -20.93 -11.43 -35.20
CA ARG A 47 -20.13 -10.45 -34.48
C ARG A 47 -20.81 -10.07 -33.18
N LEU A 48 -20.01 -10.01 -32.13
CA LEU A 48 -20.40 -9.43 -30.86
C LEU A 48 -19.64 -8.12 -30.62
N LEU A 49 -20.37 -7.12 -30.15
CA LEU A 49 -19.80 -5.87 -29.68
C LEU A 49 -19.47 -6.01 -28.19
N HIS A 50 -18.23 -6.40 -27.89
CA HIS A 50 -17.73 -6.45 -26.52
C HIS A 50 -17.27 -5.06 -26.06
N TYR A 51 -17.12 -4.87 -24.74
CA TYR A 51 -16.56 -3.64 -24.18
C TYR A 51 -15.15 -3.31 -24.73
N ALA A 52 -14.41 -4.35 -25.15
CA ALA A 52 -13.08 -4.25 -25.73
C ALA A 52 -13.06 -3.91 -27.23
N GLY A 53 -14.18 -4.11 -27.93
CA GLY A 53 -14.28 -3.99 -29.37
C GLY A 53 -15.14 -5.07 -30.01
N GLU A 54 -15.18 -5.03 -31.34
CA GLU A 54 -15.92 -5.96 -32.18
C GLU A 54 -15.13 -7.25 -32.40
N VAL A 55 -15.78 -8.40 -32.23
CA VAL A 55 -15.16 -9.72 -32.47
C VAL A 55 -16.07 -10.54 -33.36
N ASN A 56 -15.53 -11.07 -34.46
CA ASN A 56 -16.20 -12.03 -35.32
C ASN A 56 -15.93 -13.45 -34.78
N TYR A 57 -16.99 -14.23 -34.64
CA TYR A 57 -16.96 -15.64 -34.26
C TYR A 57 -17.48 -16.47 -35.42
N ASN A 58 -16.69 -17.45 -35.85
CA ASN A 58 -17.10 -18.43 -36.84
C ASN A 58 -17.79 -19.60 -36.13
N VAL A 59 -19.00 -19.97 -36.57
CA VAL A 59 -19.80 -21.03 -35.92
C VAL A 59 -19.29 -22.45 -36.16
N ASN A 60 -18.36 -22.66 -37.08
CA ASN A 60 -17.91 -23.99 -37.46
C ASN A 60 -17.27 -24.74 -36.28
N GLY A 61 -17.80 -25.93 -36.02
CA GLY A 61 -17.46 -26.82 -34.92
C GLY A 61 -17.99 -26.35 -33.56
N PHE A 62 -18.93 -25.40 -33.49
CA PHE A 62 -19.53 -24.98 -32.21
C PHE A 62 -20.31 -26.12 -31.58
N LEU A 63 -21.14 -26.84 -32.35
CA LEU A 63 -21.91 -27.96 -31.83
C LEU A 63 -21.01 -29.06 -31.30
N ASP A 64 -20.02 -29.47 -32.10
CA ASP A 64 -19.09 -30.55 -31.76
C ASP A 64 -18.28 -30.22 -30.51
N LYS A 65 -17.70 -29.00 -30.44
CA LYS A 65 -16.93 -28.54 -29.27
C LYS A 65 -17.79 -28.40 -28.01
N ASN A 66 -19.08 -28.14 -28.16
CA ASN A 66 -19.97 -27.96 -27.02
C ASN A 66 -20.59 -29.28 -26.53
N ASN A 67 -20.73 -30.27 -27.40
CA ASN A 67 -21.34 -31.55 -27.04
C ASN A 67 -20.51 -32.29 -25.98
N ASP A 68 -19.18 -32.22 -26.02
CA ASP A 68 -18.25 -32.77 -24.99
C ASP A 68 -18.70 -34.14 -24.41
N LEU A 69 -19.21 -35.00 -25.29
CA LEU A 69 -19.86 -36.25 -24.91
C LEU A 69 -18.79 -37.32 -24.66
N LEU A 70 -18.50 -37.57 -23.39
CA LEU A 70 -17.77 -38.78 -23.00
C LEU A 70 -18.74 -39.96 -22.88
N PHE A 71 -18.71 -40.86 -23.87
CA PHE A 71 -19.56 -42.04 -23.88
C PHE A 71 -19.30 -42.95 -22.68
N ARG A 72 -20.37 -43.51 -22.11
CA ARG A 72 -20.31 -44.44 -20.98
C ARG A 72 -19.40 -45.63 -21.22
N ASN A 73 -19.44 -46.22 -22.41
CA ASN A 73 -18.61 -47.38 -22.75
C ASN A 73 -17.11 -47.05 -22.64
N LEU A 74 -16.71 -45.82 -22.97
CA LEU A 74 -15.33 -45.36 -22.79
C LEU A 74 -14.98 -45.25 -21.31
N LYS A 75 -15.88 -44.70 -20.48
CA LYS A 75 -15.68 -44.66 -19.01
C LYS A 75 -15.55 -46.07 -18.42
N GLU A 76 -16.37 -47.02 -18.86
CA GLU A 76 -16.33 -48.41 -18.37
C GLU A 76 -14.96 -49.05 -18.63
N VAL A 77 -14.40 -48.87 -19.83
CA VAL A 77 -13.06 -49.37 -20.18
C VAL A 77 -11.98 -48.72 -19.29
N MET A 78 -12.07 -47.42 -19.04
CA MET A 78 -11.10 -46.72 -18.17
C MET A 78 -11.15 -47.25 -16.73
N CYS A 79 -12.34 -47.54 -16.20
CA CYS A 79 -12.55 -48.12 -14.86
C CYS A 79 -12.06 -49.58 -14.72
N MET A 80 -11.82 -50.28 -15.84
CA MET A 80 -11.26 -51.63 -15.88
C MET A 80 -9.73 -51.65 -16.00
N SER A 81 -9.09 -50.48 -16.17
CA SER A 81 -7.64 -50.40 -16.28
C SER A 81 -6.94 -50.81 -14.97
N GLU A 82 -5.80 -51.48 -15.09
CA GLU A 82 -4.91 -51.78 -13.96
C GLU A 82 -4.08 -50.56 -13.52
N ASN A 83 -4.09 -49.47 -14.31
CA ASN A 83 -3.36 -48.26 -14.00
C ASN A 83 -4.05 -47.47 -12.87
N LYS A 84 -3.35 -47.34 -11.73
CA LYS A 84 -3.84 -46.64 -10.55
C LYS A 84 -4.28 -45.19 -10.81
N ILE A 85 -3.62 -44.48 -11.72
CA ILE A 85 -3.98 -43.10 -12.09
C ILE A 85 -5.35 -43.09 -12.77
N LEU A 86 -5.57 -44.00 -13.74
CA LEU A 86 -6.85 -44.09 -14.43
C LEU A 86 -7.98 -44.47 -13.48
N THR A 87 -7.75 -45.42 -12.57
CA THR A 87 -8.77 -45.78 -11.56
C THR A 87 -9.06 -44.67 -10.55
N GLN A 88 -8.15 -43.70 -10.36
CA GLN A 88 -8.40 -42.52 -9.53
C GLN A 88 -9.12 -41.40 -10.30
N CYS A 89 -8.88 -41.27 -11.60
CA CYS A 89 -9.52 -40.27 -12.45
C CYS A 89 -10.95 -40.64 -12.86
N PHE A 90 -11.30 -41.93 -12.88
CA PHE A 90 -12.62 -42.43 -13.27
C PHE A 90 -13.26 -43.21 -12.12
N ASP A 91 -14.21 -42.58 -11.45
CA ASP A 91 -14.95 -43.22 -10.37
C ASP A 91 -16.03 -44.18 -10.93
N ARG A 92 -16.11 -45.37 -10.34
CA ARG A 92 -17.14 -46.35 -10.69
C ARG A 92 -18.54 -45.89 -10.30
N GLU A 93 -18.66 -45.03 -9.29
CA GLU A 93 -19.96 -44.47 -8.88
C GLU A 93 -20.60 -43.62 -9.98
N GLU A 94 -19.81 -42.93 -10.81
CA GLU A 94 -20.30 -42.12 -11.94
C GLU A 94 -20.97 -42.97 -13.04
N LEU A 95 -20.69 -44.27 -13.13
CA LEU A 95 -21.33 -45.17 -14.10
C LEU A 95 -22.81 -45.44 -13.76
N SER A 96 -23.21 -45.16 -12.51
CA SER A 96 -24.59 -45.31 -12.06
C SER A 96 -25.46 -44.08 -12.40
N ASP A 97 -24.84 -42.92 -12.66
CA ASP A 97 -25.57 -41.70 -12.98
C ASP A 97 -26.14 -41.77 -14.41
N LYS A 98 -27.45 -41.61 -14.50
CA LYS A 98 -28.20 -41.59 -15.77
C LYS A 98 -28.47 -40.17 -16.26
N LYS A 99 -28.02 -39.14 -15.54
CA LYS A 99 -28.12 -37.76 -16.00
C LYS A 99 -27.35 -37.60 -17.30
N ARG A 100 -27.94 -36.86 -18.23
CA ARG A 100 -27.26 -36.49 -19.46
C ARG A 100 -26.05 -35.63 -19.10
N PRO A 101 -24.89 -35.85 -19.73
CA PRO A 101 -23.73 -34.99 -19.55
C PRO A 101 -24.10 -33.54 -19.85
N GLU A 102 -23.66 -32.62 -19.00
CA GLU A 102 -23.79 -31.20 -19.27
C GLU A 102 -22.90 -30.82 -20.45
N THR A 103 -23.36 -29.91 -21.30
CA THR A 103 -22.54 -29.38 -22.40
C THR A 103 -21.38 -28.56 -21.87
N ALA A 104 -20.28 -28.48 -22.62
CA ALA A 104 -19.07 -27.75 -22.23
C ALA A 104 -19.36 -26.29 -21.85
N ALA A 105 -20.23 -25.60 -22.58
CA ALA A 105 -20.63 -24.23 -22.28
C ALA A 105 -21.40 -24.11 -20.95
N THR A 106 -22.20 -25.12 -20.59
CA THR A 106 -22.97 -25.12 -19.34
C THR A 106 -22.04 -25.30 -18.15
N GLN A 107 -21.10 -26.26 -18.25
CA GLN A 107 -20.06 -26.47 -17.25
C GLN A 107 -19.17 -25.23 -17.08
N PHE A 108 -18.74 -24.63 -18.18
CA PHE A 108 -17.94 -23.40 -18.18
C PHE A 108 -18.70 -22.23 -17.54
N LYS A 109 -19.98 -22.06 -17.86
CA LYS A 109 -20.84 -21.04 -17.24
C LYS A 109 -20.97 -21.25 -15.73
N ALA A 110 -21.24 -22.48 -15.29
CA ALA A 110 -21.37 -22.80 -13.87
C ALA A 110 -20.05 -22.51 -13.11
N SER A 111 -18.92 -22.90 -13.69
CA SER A 111 -17.58 -22.60 -13.14
C SER A 111 -17.33 -21.10 -13.02
N LEU A 112 -17.70 -20.30 -14.04
CA LEU A 112 -17.57 -18.84 -14.00
C LEU A 112 -18.47 -18.19 -12.94
N VAL A 113 -19.71 -18.67 -12.77
CA VAL A 113 -20.61 -18.16 -11.73
C VAL A 113 -20.03 -18.43 -10.34
N LYS A 114 -19.57 -19.66 -10.10
CA LYS A 114 -18.90 -20.03 -8.82
C LYS A 114 -17.65 -19.18 -8.56
N LEU A 115 -16.85 -18.93 -9.59
CA LEU A 115 -15.70 -18.03 -9.48
C LEU A 115 -16.13 -16.60 -9.09
N MET A 116 -17.17 -16.07 -9.73
CA MET A 116 -17.69 -14.74 -9.42
C MET A 116 -18.20 -14.65 -7.97
N GLU A 117 -18.88 -15.67 -7.46
CA GLU A 117 -19.31 -15.72 -6.04
C GLU A 117 -18.10 -15.65 -5.09
N ILE A 118 -17.03 -16.38 -5.39
CA ILE A 118 -15.78 -16.35 -4.60
C ILE A 118 -15.11 -14.97 -4.66
N LEU A 119 -15.14 -14.31 -5.82
CA LEU A 119 -14.53 -12.98 -5.99
C LEU A 119 -15.35 -11.88 -5.30
N MET A 120 -16.68 -11.95 -5.38
CA MET A 120 -17.60 -10.97 -4.79
C MET A 120 -17.64 -11.05 -3.26
N SER A 121 -17.26 -12.20 -2.67
CA SER A 121 -17.15 -12.36 -1.22
C SER A 121 -15.84 -11.80 -0.62
N LYS A 122 -14.92 -11.29 -1.45
CA LYS A 122 -13.61 -10.77 -1.00
C LYS A 122 -13.39 -9.32 -1.42
N GLU A 123 -12.39 -8.68 -0.81
CA GLU A 123 -11.90 -7.38 -1.27
C GLU A 123 -10.96 -7.58 -2.48
N PRO A 124 -11.31 -7.06 -3.67
CA PRO A 124 -10.55 -7.33 -4.88
C PRO A 124 -9.35 -6.39 -5.02
N SER A 125 -8.20 -6.96 -5.41
CA SER A 125 -7.04 -6.22 -5.89
C SER A 125 -6.78 -6.61 -7.35
N TYR A 126 -6.56 -5.61 -8.21
CA TYR A 126 -6.43 -5.82 -9.65
C TYR A 126 -5.01 -5.53 -10.12
N VAL A 127 -4.40 -6.50 -10.81
CA VAL A 127 -3.14 -6.34 -11.54
C VAL A 127 -3.46 -6.45 -13.03
N ARG A 128 -2.99 -5.48 -13.83
CA ARG A 128 -3.22 -5.43 -15.27
C ARG A 128 -1.89 -5.57 -15.99
N CYS A 129 -1.67 -6.73 -16.61
CA CYS A 129 -0.45 -7.00 -17.36
C CYS A 129 -0.54 -6.41 -18.76
N ILE A 130 0.55 -5.78 -19.22
CA ILE A 130 0.67 -5.21 -20.56
C ILE A 130 1.87 -5.85 -21.25
N LYS A 131 1.65 -6.43 -22.44
CA LYS A 131 2.69 -7.00 -23.29
C LYS A 131 3.36 -5.87 -24.10
N PRO A 132 4.66 -5.60 -23.93
CA PRO A 132 5.27 -4.43 -24.55
C PRO A 132 5.52 -4.59 -26.05
N ASN A 133 5.71 -5.83 -26.53
CA ASN A 133 5.88 -6.16 -27.94
C ASN A 133 5.65 -7.67 -28.16
N ASP A 134 5.35 -8.07 -29.40
CA ASP A 134 5.15 -9.48 -29.76
C ASP A 134 6.45 -10.28 -29.95
N SER A 135 7.55 -9.58 -30.25
CA SER A 135 8.87 -10.18 -30.47
C SER A 135 9.57 -10.63 -29.18
N LYS A 136 8.95 -10.44 -28.00
CA LYS A 136 9.52 -10.76 -26.68
C LYS A 136 10.88 -10.08 -26.40
N GLN A 137 11.13 -8.93 -27.03
CA GLN A 137 12.38 -8.19 -26.88
C GLN A 137 12.32 -7.26 -25.68
N SER A 138 13.38 -7.24 -24.86
CA SER A 138 13.52 -6.28 -23.77
C SER A 138 13.70 -4.85 -24.33
N GLY A 139 13.17 -3.85 -23.62
CA GLY A 139 13.31 -2.43 -23.99
C GLY A 139 12.50 -1.97 -25.21
N ARG A 140 11.88 -2.88 -25.97
CA ARG A 140 11.06 -2.53 -27.12
C ARG A 140 9.61 -2.24 -26.72
N PHE A 141 9.12 -1.07 -27.08
CA PHE A 141 7.78 -0.59 -26.78
C PHE A 141 6.98 -0.39 -28.07
N ASP A 142 5.99 -1.25 -28.31
CA ASP A 142 5.07 -1.13 -29.44
C ASP A 142 3.82 -0.36 -29.01
N GLU A 143 3.76 0.91 -29.41
CA GLU A 143 2.67 1.80 -29.03
C GLU A 143 1.32 1.34 -29.58
N VAL A 144 1.27 0.74 -30.77
CA VAL A 144 0.01 0.29 -31.39
C VAL A 144 -0.55 -0.88 -30.60
N LEU A 145 0.29 -1.87 -30.33
CA LEU A 145 -0.06 -3.04 -29.53
C LEU A 145 -0.51 -2.63 -28.12
N ILE A 146 0.25 -1.76 -27.45
CA ILE A 146 -0.05 -1.33 -26.08
C ILE A 146 -1.32 -0.48 -26.04
N ARG A 147 -1.54 0.41 -27.00
CA ARG A 147 -2.78 1.20 -27.08
C ARG A 147 -4.01 0.31 -27.26
N HIS A 148 -3.90 -0.74 -28.07
CA HIS A 148 -4.97 -1.75 -28.17
C HIS A 148 -5.24 -2.43 -26.81
N GLN A 149 -4.18 -2.77 -26.06
CA GLN A 149 -4.28 -3.34 -24.71
C GLN A 149 -4.91 -2.38 -23.69
N VAL A 150 -4.51 -1.12 -23.68
CA VAL A 150 -5.08 -0.08 -22.81
C VAL A 150 -6.59 0.04 -23.03
N LYS A 151 -7.04 -0.08 -24.29
CA LYS A 151 -8.45 -0.08 -24.67
C LYS A 151 -9.17 -1.35 -24.20
N TYR A 152 -8.69 -2.54 -24.58
CA TYR A 152 -9.41 -3.77 -24.24
C TYR A 152 -9.35 -4.12 -22.75
N LEU A 153 -8.34 -3.66 -22.00
CA LEU A 153 -8.30 -3.81 -20.53
C LEU A 153 -9.20 -2.79 -19.82
N GLY A 154 -9.82 -1.86 -20.55
CA GLY A 154 -10.68 -0.81 -20.02
C GLY A 154 -9.95 0.13 -19.07
N LEU A 155 -8.64 0.35 -19.25
CA LEU A 155 -7.86 1.18 -18.31
C LEU A 155 -8.35 2.63 -18.29
N MET A 156 -8.75 3.14 -19.45
CA MET A 156 -9.30 4.50 -19.59
C MET A 156 -10.66 4.62 -18.91
N GLU A 157 -11.56 3.67 -19.13
CA GLU A 157 -12.87 3.60 -18.48
C GLU A 157 -12.73 3.47 -16.96
N ASN A 158 -11.84 2.59 -16.49
CA ASN A 158 -11.52 2.46 -15.06
C ASN A 158 -11.05 3.80 -14.47
N LEU A 159 -10.20 4.53 -15.20
CA LEU A 159 -9.71 5.84 -14.77
C LEU A 159 -10.82 6.90 -14.82
N ARG A 160 -11.69 6.89 -15.83
CA ARG A 160 -12.84 7.79 -15.94
C ARG A 160 -13.83 7.57 -14.81
N VAL A 161 -14.21 6.33 -14.51
CA VAL A 161 -15.12 6.00 -13.39
C VAL A 161 -14.51 6.44 -12.06
N ARG A 162 -13.21 6.19 -11.85
CA ARG A 162 -12.49 6.65 -10.65
C ARG A 162 -12.40 8.18 -10.55
N ARG A 163 -12.32 8.90 -11.68
CA ARG A 163 -12.27 10.38 -11.72
C ARG A 163 -13.62 11.08 -11.68
N ALA A 164 -14.68 10.43 -12.16
CA ALA A 164 -16.04 10.97 -12.16
C ALA A 164 -16.57 11.10 -10.72
N GLY A 165 -16.20 10.16 -9.86
CA GLY A 165 -16.45 10.20 -8.42
C GLY A 165 -15.32 10.85 -7.62
N PHE A 166 -15.29 10.53 -6.32
CA PHE A 166 -14.19 10.91 -5.44
C PHE A 166 -13.10 9.85 -5.51
N ALA A 167 -11.94 10.21 -6.07
CA ALA A 167 -10.81 9.28 -6.22
C ALA A 167 -10.28 8.75 -4.88
N TYR A 168 -10.42 9.52 -3.80
CA TYR A 168 -9.94 9.14 -2.48
C TYR A 168 -11.00 9.34 -1.41
N ARG A 169 -11.07 8.39 -0.46
CA ARG A 169 -11.98 8.45 0.68
C ARG A 169 -11.30 7.89 1.94
N ARG A 170 -11.41 8.59 3.06
CA ARG A 170 -10.78 8.18 4.33
C ARG A 170 -11.65 8.59 5.51
N ARG A 171 -11.67 7.79 6.59
CA ARG A 171 -12.30 8.16 7.86
C ARG A 171 -11.66 9.43 8.41
N TYR A 172 -12.45 10.30 9.05
CA TYR A 172 -11.97 11.58 9.56
C TYR A 172 -10.82 11.43 10.56
N GLU A 173 -10.94 10.50 11.50
CA GLU A 173 -9.89 10.20 12.48
C GLU A 173 -8.54 9.88 11.81
N VAL A 174 -8.54 8.95 10.85
CA VAL A 174 -7.32 8.49 10.16
C VAL A 174 -6.73 9.62 9.32
N PHE A 175 -7.58 10.43 8.67
CA PHE A 175 -7.13 11.56 7.88
C PHE A 175 -6.51 12.65 8.77
N LEU A 176 -7.21 13.05 9.82
CA LEU A 176 -6.75 14.09 10.74
C LEU A 176 -5.46 13.67 11.45
N GLN A 177 -5.38 12.44 11.97
CA GLN A 177 -4.18 11.98 12.66
C GLN A 177 -2.94 11.96 11.75
N ARG A 178 -3.11 11.66 10.46
CA ARG A 178 -2.01 11.66 9.48
C ARG A 178 -1.54 13.07 9.13
N TYR A 179 -2.46 14.01 8.95
CA TYR A 179 -2.18 15.32 8.36
C TYR A 179 -2.26 16.50 9.34
N LYS A 180 -2.61 16.29 10.62
CA LYS A 180 -2.77 17.35 11.63
C LYS A 180 -1.52 18.23 11.82
N SER A 181 -0.34 17.74 11.47
CA SER A 181 0.91 18.51 11.59
C SER A 181 1.05 19.62 10.55
N LEU A 182 0.24 19.59 9.50
CA LEU A 182 0.25 20.56 8.41
C LEU A 182 -0.44 21.87 8.76
N CYS A 183 -1.43 21.84 9.66
CA CYS A 183 -2.14 23.03 10.12
C CYS A 183 -1.77 23.32 11.58
N PRO A 184 -1.38 24.57 11.92
CA PRO A 184 -1.08 24.97 13.29
C PRO A 184 -2.24 24.70 14.27
N ASP A 185 -3.48 24.95 13.86
CA ASP A 185 -4.68 24.83 14.71
C ASP A 185 -5.04 23.37 15.04
N THR A 186 -4.61 22.43 14.21
CA THR A 186 -4.83 20.99 14.45
C THR A 186 -3.67 20.31 15.15
N TRP A 187 -2.52 20.98 15.25
CA TRP A 187 -1.29 20.44 15.86
C TRP A 187 -1.13 20.95 17.30
N PRO A 188 -0.70 20.11 18.27
CA PRO A 188 -0.34 18.69 18.16
C PRO A 188 -1.50 17.72 18.38
N ASN A 189 -2.53 18.15 19.11
CA ASN A 189 -3.69 17.34 19.47
C ASN A 189 -4.96 18.11 19.13
N TRP A 190 -5.98 17.40 18.69
CA TRP A 190 -7.29 17.96 18.38
C TRP A 190 -8.32 17.39 19.35
N GLU A 191 -9.03 18.27 20.06
CA GLU A 191 -10.00 17.89 21.11
C GLU A 191 -11.45 18.09 20.67
N GLY A 192 -11.68 18.74 19.53
CA GLY A 192 -13.01 18.98 18.99
C GLY A 192 -13.59 17.81 18.18
N LYS A 193 -14.76 18.03 17.57
CA LYS A 193 -15.33 17.04 16.64
C LYS A 193 -14.39 16.80 15.47
N LEU A 194 -14.29 15.55 15.02
CA LEU A 194 -13.39 15.15 13.94
C LEU A 194 -13.70 15.85 12.61
N VAL A 195 -14.98 16.08 12.32
CA VAL A 195 -15.42 16.77 11.10
C VAL A 195 -14.88 18.20 11.07
N ASP A 196 -14.93 18.89 12.20
CA ASP A 196 -14.48 20.27 12.32
C ASP A 196 -12.95 20.34 12.19
N GLY A 197 -12.22 19.42 12.81
CA GLY A 197 -10.76 19.34 12.67
C GLY A 197 -10.32 19.09 11.23
N VAL A 198 -11.00 18.18 10.52
CA VAL A 198 -10.74 17.95 9.10
C VAL A 198 -11.13 19.16 8.25
N SER A 199 -12.23 19.85 8.58
CA SER A 199 -12.66 21.08 7.92
C SER A 199 -11.64 22.21 8.07
N THR A 200 -11.11 22.43 9.27
CA THR A 200 -10.06 23.43 9.54
C THR A 200 -8.78 23.09 8.79
N LEU A 201 -8.37 21.82 8.82
CA LEU A 201 -7.18 21.36 8.11
C LEU A 201 -7.27 21.60 6.59
N VAL A 202 -8.37 21.18 5.94
CA VAL A 202 -8.50 21.33 4.48
C VAL A 202 -8.65 22.79 4.06
N LYS A 203 -9.27 23.64 4.89
CA LYS A 203 -9.30 25.09 4.68
C LYS A 203 -7.91 25.69 4.74
N HIS A 204 -7.10 25.30 5.74
CA HIS A 204 -5.71 25.76 5.87
C HIS A 204 -4.83 25.31 4.69
N LEU A 205 -5.07 24.10 4.17
CA LEU A 205 -4.39 23.58 2.98
C LEU A 205 -4.87 24.22 1.67
N GLY A 206 -5.89 25.10 1.70
CA GLY A 206 -6.40 25.78 0.51
C GLY A 206 -7.18 24.88 -0.44
N TYR A 207 -7.79 23.81 0.05
CA TYR A 207 -8.62 22.93 -0.78
C TYR A 207 -9.85 23.69 -1.28
N LYS A 208 -10.13 23.59 -2.58
CA LYS A 208 -11.32 24.23 -3.16
C LYS A 208 -12.58 23.38 -2.93
N PRO A 209 -13.79 23.98 -2.83
CA PRO A 209 -15.04 23.26 -2.55
C PRO A 209 -15.43 22.18 -3.58
N GLU A 210 -14.89 22.23 -4.79
CA GLU A 210 -15.04 21.24 -5.85
C GLU A 210 -14.08 20.04 -5.71
N GLU A 211 -12.98 20.22 -4.98
CA GLU A 211 -11.93 19.21 -4.83
C GLU A 211 -12.23 18.22 -3.70
N TYR A 212 -13.12 18.55 -2.77
CA TYR A 212 -13.48 17.66 -1.68
C TYR A 212 -14.95 17.79 -1.26
N LYS A 213 -15.46 16.75 -0.59
CA LYS A 213 -16.71 16.79 0.17
C LYS A 213 -16.54 16.08 1.51
N LEU A 214 -17.22 16.60 2.52
CA LEU A 214 -17.30 16.01 3.85
C LEU A 214 -18.57 15.14 3.91
N GLY A 215 -18.41 13.83 4.06
CA GLY A 215 -19.53 12.90 4.25
C GLY A 215 -19.91 12.75 5.73
N ARG A 216 -20.70 11.72 6.06
CA ARG A 216 -21.09 11.48 7.46
C ARG A 216 -19.91 11.12 8.38
N SER A 217 -18.99 10.27 7.91
CA SER A 217 -17.85 9.78 8.70
C SER A 217 -16.50 9.82 7.99
N LYS A 218 -16.49 10.28 6.73
CA LYS A 218 -15.33 10.22 5.83
C LYS A 218 -15.19 11.52 5.04
N ILE A 219 -13.95 11.92 4.81
CA ILE A 219 -13.61 12.91 3.78
C ILE A 219 -13.52 12.21 2.43
N PHE A 220 -14.00 12.88 1.40
CA PHE A 220 -13.92 12.46 0.01
C PHE A 220 -13.16 13.51 -0.79
N ILE A 221 -12.07 13.12 -1.46
CA ILE A 221 -11.24 14.00 -2.29
C ILE A 221 -11.42 13.57 -3.75
N ARG A 222 -11.73 14.54 -4.60
CA ARG A 222 -12.11 14.33 -6.00
C ARG A 222 -10.90 14.08 -6.87
N PHE A 223 -9.89 14.93 -6.78
CA PHE A 223 -8.74 14.88 -7.67
C PHE A 223 -7.50 14.30 -6.96
N PRO A 224 -6.80 13.33 -7.57
CA PRO A 224 -5.56 12.79 -7.02
C PRO A 224 -4.48 13.85 -6.77
N LYS A 225 -4.42 14.90 -7.62
CA LYS A 225 -3.49 16.03 -7.48
C LYS A 225 -3.58 16.69 -6.10
N THR A 226 -4.78 16.85 -5.56
CA THR A 226 -5.03 17.51 -4.27
C THR A 226 -4.48 16.68 -3.12
N LEU A 227 -4.66 15.35 -3.20
CA LEU A 227 -4.08 14.41 -2.24
C LEU A 227 -2.54 14.37 -2.34
N PHE A 228 -1.99 14.29 -3.55
CA PHE A 228 -0.54 14.26 -3.74
C PHE A 228 0.14 15.52 -3.22
N ALA A 229 -0.40 16.70 -3.52
CA ALA A 229 0.09 17.96 -2.96
C ALA A 229 0.10 17.96 -1.42
N THR A 230 -0.85 17.25 -0.80
CA THR A 230 -0.94 17.16 0.66
C THR A 230 0.07 16.16 1.25
N GLU A 231 0.34 15.06 0.55
CA GLU A 231 1.41 14.12 0.92
C GLU A 231 2.80 14.78 0.75
N ASP A 232 3.02 15.55 -0.31
CA ASP A 232 4.27 16.29 -0.54
C ASP A 232 4.51 17.34 0.56
N ALA A 233 3.45 18.07 0.94
CA ALA A 233 3.49 19.01 2.07
C ALA A 233 3.81 18.28 3.39
N LEU A 234 3.23 17.09 3.61
CA LEU A 234 3.48 16.28 4.81
C LEU A 234 4.94 15.83 4.85
N GLU A 235 5.50 15.41 3.72
CA GLU A 235 6.89 14.98 3.65
C GLU A 235 7.85 16.13 3.99
N THR A 236 7.59 17.32 3.46
CA THR A 236 8.35 18.53 3.82
C THR A 236 8.22 18.86 5.31
N ARG A 237 7.00 18.76 5.87
CA ARG A 237 6.75 19.03 7.29
C ARG A 237 7.47 18.06 8.22
N LYS A 238 7.57 16.77 7.85
CA LYS A 238 8.33 15.76 8.63
C LYS A 238 9.79 16.18 8.79
N HIS A 239 10.42 16.65 7.72
CA HIS A 239 11.81 17.12 7.76
C HIS A 239 11.97 18.29 8.74
N SER A 240 11.07 19.28 8.69
CA SER A 240 11.08 20.42 9.63
C SER A 240 10.90 19.98 11.09
N LEU A 241 9.99 19.04 11.36
CA LEU A 241 9.78 18.49 12.71
C LEU A 241 11.02 17.73 13.19
N ALA A 242 11.65 16.94 12.31
CA ALA A 242 12.90 16.25 12.61
C ALA A 242 14.02 17.24 12.95
N THR A 243 14.16 18.35 12.21
CA THR A 243 15.14 19.40 12.53
C THR A 243 14.91 20.01 13.91
N LYS A 244 13.66 20.30 14.28
CA LYS A 244 13.32 20.83 15.62
C LYS A 244 13.71 19.84 16.72
N LEU A 245 13.38 18.56 16.54
CA LEU A 245 13.75 17.51 17.49
C LEU A 245 15.28 17.38 17.61
N GLN A 246 15.99 17.35 16.48
CA GLN A 246 17.44 17.26 16.43
C GLN A 246 18.12 18.46 17.10
N ALA A 247 17.62 19.67 16.85
CA ALA A 247 18.13 20.88 17.49
C ALA A 247 17.95 20.83 19.01
N GLY A 248 16.77 20.44 19.48
CA GLY A 248 16.48 20.24 20.90
C GLY A 248 17.42 19.22 21.55
N TRP A 249 17.61 18.06 20.92
CA TRP A 249 18.51 17.02 21.43
C TRP A 249 19.98 17.43 21.42
N ARG A 250 20.46 18.07 20.35
CA ARG A 250 21.84 18.58 20.27
C ARG A 250 22.09 19.63 21.35
N GLY A 251 21.13 20.53 21.57
CA GLY A 251 21.17 21.53 22.63
C GLY A 251 21.26 20.88 24.02
N TYR A 252 20.35 19.94 24.31
CA TYR A 252 20.34 19.18 25.57
C TYR A 252 21.67 18.46 25.80
N SER A 253 22.17 17.72 24.80
CA SER A 253 23.43 16.98 24.89
C SER A 253 24.62 17.88 25.25
N ARG A 254 24.73 19.05 24.58
CA ARG A 254 25.79 20.03 24.86
C ARG A 254 25.63 20.65 26.24
N TRP A 255 24.42 21.02 26.64
CA TRP A 255 24.14 21.57 27.96
C TRP A 255 24.52 20.57 29.07
N THR A 256 24.12 19.31 28.96
CA THR A 256 24.48 18.27 29.93
C THR A 256 26.00 18.08 30.03
N LYS A 257 26.70 18.07 28.90
CA LYS A 257 28.18 17.97 28.89
C LYS A 257 28.84 19.19 29.55
N TYR A 258 28.35 20.40 29.26
CA TYR A 258 28.85 21.63 29.85
C TYR A 258 28.62 21.67 31.37
N GLN A 259 27.44 21.28 31.85
CA GLN A 259 27.15 21.22 33.29
C GLN A 259 28.13 20.30 34.02
N LYS A 260 28.40 19.11 33.48
CA LYS A 260 29.40 18.18 34.04
C LYS A 260 30.80 18.79 34.10
N LEU A 261 31.24 19.44 33.01
CA LEU A 261 32.55 20.09 32.99
C LEU A 261 32.64 21.23 34.02
N ARG A 262 31.58 22.04 34.12
CA ARG A 262 31.49 23.17 35.05
C ARG A 262 31.53 22.70 36.50
N THR A 263 30.76 21.67 36.87
CA THR A 263 30.77 21.14 38.24
C THR A 263 32.13 20.56 38.61
N SER A 264 32.76 19.78 37.72
CA SER A 264 34.12 19.28 37.91
C SER A 264 35.15 20.41 38.07
N ALA A 265 35.09 21.44 37.20
CA ALA A 265 36.00 22.57 37.28
C ALA A 265 35.85 23.35 38.59
N ILE A 266 34.62 23.65 39.02
CA ILE A 266 34.36 24.34 40.30
C ILE A 266 34.89 23.52 41.48
N ALA A 267 34.69 22.20 41.48
CA ALA A 267 35.17 21.32 42.54
C ALA A 267 36.71 21.34 42.64
N ILE A 268 37.41 21.19 41.51
CA ILE A 268 38.88 21.25 41.45
C ILE A 268 39.39 22.61 41.92
N GLN A 269 38.80 23.70 41.42
CA GLN A 269 39.21 25.05 41.80
C GLN A 269 38.98 25.32 43.29
N ALA A 270 37.86 24.88 43.86
CA ALA A 270 37.56 25.00 45.28
C ALA A 270 38.59 24.23 46.13
N TRP A 271 38.92 23.00 45.73
CA TRP A 271 39.92 22.18 46.42
C TRP A 271 41.31 22.82 46.36
N TRP A 272 41.72 23.33 45.20
CA TRP A 272 42.99 24.03 45.03
C TRP A 272 43.09 25.30 45.87
N ARG A 273 42.04 26.14 45.87
CA ARG A 273 41.95 27.32 46.76
C ARG A 273 42.08 26.91 48.23
N GLY A 274 41.44 25.81 48.63
CA GLY A 274 41.57 25.24 49.97
C GLY A 274 42.98 24.77 50.33
N ILE A 275 43.70 24.15 49.39
CA ILE A 275 45.12 23.77 49.59
C ILE A 275 46.01 25.00 49.75
N LEU A 276 45.86 26.00 48.89
CA LEU A 276 46.64 27.23 48.97
C LEU A 276 46.41 27.95 50.30
N ALA A 277 45.15 28.04 50.76
CA ALA A 277 44.81 28.62 52.05
C ALA A 277 45.46 27.85 53.21
N ARG A 278 45.39 26.51 53.21
CA ARG A 278 46.04 25.65 54.23
C ARG A 278 47.56 25.80 54.23
N ARG A 279 48.21 25.81 53.06
CA ARG A 279 49.66 26.06 52.93
C ARG A 279 50.03 27.43 53.50
N ARG A 280 49.25 28.48 53.21
CA ARG A 280 49.47 29.83 53.74
C ARG A 280 49.28 29.87 55.27
N ALA A 281 48.28 29.18 55.80
CA ALA A 281 48.07 29.07 57.25
C ALA A 281 49.23 28.33 57.94
N GLN A 282 49.72 27.22 57.37
CA GLN A 282 50.87 26.48 57.90
C GLN A 282 52.14 27.32 57.90
N ARG A 283 52.42 28.08 56.82
CA ARG A 283 53.55 29.02 56.79
C ARG A 283 53.45 30.07 57.89
N ARG A 284 52.28 30.67 58.08
CA ARG A 284 52.01 31.64 59.16
C ARG A 284 52.21 31.02 60.54
N ARG A 285 51.72 29.79 60.76
CA ARG A 285 51.88 29.06 62.02
C ARG A 285 53.35 28.75 62.31
N LYS A 286 54.10 28.24 61.33
CA LYS A 286 55.54 28.01 61.46
C LYS A 286 56.29 29.30 61.82
N ALA A 287 56.01 30.40 61.13
CA ALA A 287 56.62 31.70 61.45
C ALA A 287 56.29 32.16 62.88
N ALA A 288 55.02 32.05 63.30
CA ALA A 288 54.60 32.39 64.65
C ALA A 288 55.25 31.50 65.71
N ASP A 289 55.39 30.19 65.44
CA ASP A 289 56.06 29.26 66.34
C ASP A 289 57.57 29.56 66.42
N THR A 290 58.23 29.93 65.32
CA THR A 290 59.63 30.37 65.32
C THR A 290 59.82 31.65 66.15
N ILE A 291 58.96 32.65 65.97
CA ILE A 291 59.01 33.89 66.76
C ILE A 291 58.77 33.59 68.24
N ARG A 292 57.74 32.79 68.56
CA ARG A 292 57.44 32.38 69.93
C ARG A 292 58.60 31.62 70.57
N ARG A 293 59.25 30.73 69.81
CA ARG A 293 60.47 30.04 70.24
C ARG A 293 61.58 31.03 70.57
N PHE A 294 61.88 31.96 69.66
CA PHE A 294 62.90 32.98 69.91
C PHE A 294 62.62 33.81 71.17
N ILE A 295 61.37 34.26 71.34
CA ILE A 295 60.93 35.01 72.53
C ILE A 295 61.09 34.16 73.80
N LYS A 296 60.66 32.89 73.78
CA LYS A 296 60.86 31.98 74.92
C LYS A 296 62.34 31.77 75.23
N GLY A 297 63.17 31.49 74.23
CA GLY A 297 64.62 31.39 74.41
C GLY A 297 65.21 32.64 75.07
N PHE A 298 64.80 33.84 74.65
CA PHE A 298 65.23 35.10 75.25
C PHE A 298 64.79 35.26 76.72
N ILE A 299 63.54 34.91 77.05
CA ILE A 299 62.99 35.03 78.42
C ILE A 299 63.66 34.03 79.38
N TYR A 300 63.94 32.80 78.93
CA TYR A 300 64.42 31.72 79.79
C TYR A 300 65.95 31.54 79.77
N ARG A 301 66.71 32.39 79.08
CA ARG A 301 68.19 32.28 78.91
C ARG A 301 69.03 32.32 80.19
N HIS A 302 68.47 32.83 81.29
CA HIS A 302 69.15 32.94 82.59
C HIS A 302 68.48 32.10 83.69
N LYS A 303 67.54 31.22 83.31
CA LYS A 303 66.85 30.32 84.25
C LYS A 303 67.48 28.92 84.17
N GLU A 304 67.39 28.17 85.25
CA GLU A 304 67.80 26.76 85.29
C GLU A 304 67.00 25.93 84.27
N ARG A 305 67.57 24.79 83.85
CA ARG A 305 67.00 23.94 82.80
C ARG A 305 65.62 23.42 83.22
N CYS A 306 64.60 23.74 82.42
CA CYS A 306 63.21 23.36 82.59
C CYS A 306 62.63 22.87 81.24
N PRO A 307 61.47 22.18 81.21
CA PRO A 307 60.89 21.65 79.98
C PRO A 307 60.68 22.72 78.88
N GLU A 308 60.49 23.98 79.28
CA GLU A 308 60.25 25.10 78.38
C GLU A 308 61.53 25.69 77.75
N ASN A 309 62.73 25.42 78.30
CA ASN A 309 64.01 25.83 77.72
C ASN A 309 64.87 24.66 77.21
N GLU A 310 64.39 23.42 77.36
CA GLU A 310 65.10 22.19 77.00
C GLU A 310 65.52 22.11 75.52
N TYR A 311 64.81 22.80 74.64
CA TYR A 311 65.08 22.83 73.19
C TYR A 311 66.20 23.80 72.76
N PHE A 312 66.58 24.78 73.60
CA PHE A 312 67.49 25.88 73.23
C PHE A 312 68.93 25.68 73.68
#